data_AF-A0A2A6F9E0-F1
#
_entry.id   AF-A0A2A6F9E0-F1
#
_cell.length_a   1.000
_cell.length_b   1.000
_cell.length_c   1.000
_cell.angle_alpha   90.00
_cell.angle_beta   90.00
_cell.angle_gamma   90.00
#
_symmetry.space_group_name_H-M   'P 1'
#
loop_
_entity.id
_entity.type
_entity.pdbx_description
1 polymer ?
#
loop_
_entity_poly.entity_id
_entity_poly.type
_entity_poly.pdbx_seq_one_letter_code
_entity_poly.pdbx_strand_id
1 'polypeptide(L)' 'MELIDHLRRMAGNNLWSNDRLYRAVLQLQPGEFEAQRISFFPSIKATLNHIL' A
#
# COMPACT_ATOMS: atom_id res chain seq x y z
N MET A 1 12.48 -8.49 23.70
CA MET A 1 11.27 -8.16 22.91
C MET A 1 10.69 -9.48 22.51
N GLU A 2 9.51 -9.83 23.00
CA GLU A 2 8.88 -11.10 22.64
C GLU A 2 8.45 -11.08 21.17
N LEU A 3 8.32 -12.27 20.55
CA LEU A 3 7.86 -12.37 19.17
C LEU A 3 6.53 -11.64 18.95
N ILE A 4 5.62 -11.72 19.93
CA ILE A 4 4.33 -11.04 19.85
C ILE A 4 4.46 -9.51 19.79
N ASP A 5 5.44 -8.92 20.49
CA ASP A 5 5.66 -7.48 20.47
C ASP A 5 6.27 -7.02 19.15
N HIS A 6 7.15 -7.84 18.57
CA HIS A 6 7.68 -7.60 17.23
C HIS A 6 6.56 -7.62 16.17
N LEU A 7 5.70 -8.64 16.20
CA LEU A 7 4.57 -8.76 15.27
C LEU A 7 3.57 -7.61 15.43
N ARG A 8 3.28 -7.16 16.66
CA ARG A 8 2.45 -5.98 16.91
C ARG A 8 3.04 -4.71 16.30
N ARG A 9 4.37 -4.52 16.39
CA ARG A 9 5.05 -3.39 15.76
C ARG A 9 4.98 -3.45 14.23
N MET A 10 5.16 -4.63 13.64
CA MET A 10 5.00 -4.82 12.19
C MET A 10 3.56 -4.50 11.75
N ALA A 11 2.56 -4.98 12.48
CA ALA A 11 1.15 -4.67 12.21
C ALA A 11 0.88 -3.15 12.31
N GLY A 12 1.41 -2.48 13.33
CA GLY A 12 1.33 -1.02 13.47
C GLY A 12 2.00 -0.27 12.31
N ASN A 13 3.17 -0.75 11.85
CA ASN A 13 3.85 -0.18 10.70
C ASN A 13 3.03 -0.36 9.40
N ASN A 14 2.40 -1.52 9.20
CA ASN A 14 1.53 -1.77 8.05
C ASN A 14 0.31 -0.84 8.08
N LEU A 15 -0.31 -0.66 9.25
CA LEU A 15 -1.45 0.25 9.40
C LEU A 15 -1.06 1.70 9.03
N TRP A 16 0.05 2.20 9.58
CA TRP A 16 0.54 3.54 9.28
C TRP A 16 0.91 3.72 7.79
N SER A 17 1.56 2.71 7.21
CA SER A 17 1.95 2.73 5.80
C SER A 17 0.73 2.73 4.87
N ASN A 18 -0.30 1.94 5.21
CA ASN A 18 -1.55 1.87 4.46
C ASN A 18 -2.33 3.20 4.53
N ASP A 19 -2.44 3.85 5.70
CA ASP A 19 -3.07 5.18 5.81
C ASP A 19 -2.37 6.20 4.91
N ARG A 20 -1.03 6.27 4.95
CA ARG A 20 -0.26 7.19 4.10
C ARG A 20 -0.46 6.88 2.61
N LEU A 21 -0.43 5.60 2.25
CA LEU A 21 -0.61 5.15 0.86
C LEU A 21 -2.01 5.52 0.33
N TYR A 22 -3.07 5.21 1.09
CA TYR A 22 -4.44 5.54 0.65
C TYR A 22 -4.68 7.04 0.54
N ARG A 23 -4.14 7.85 1.45
CA ARG A 23 -4.19 9.31 1.31
C ARG A 23 -3.56 9.80 0.01
N ALA A 24 -2.41 9.22 -0.38
CA ALA A 24 -1.76 9.58 -1.64
C ALA A 24 -2.59 9.12 -2.86
N VAL A 25 -3.16 7.91 -2.81
CA VAL A 25 -4.03 7.37 -3.87
C VAL A 25 -5.27 8.25 -4.08
N LEU A 26 -5.85 8.80 -3.00
CA LEU A 26 -6.99 9.71 -3.09
C LEU A 26 -6.68 11.06 -3.75
N GLN A 27 -5.40 11.41 -3.97
CA GLN A 27 -5.00 12.63 -4.67
C GLN A 27 -4.78 12.41 -6.19
N LEU A 28 -4.88 11.17 -6.66
CA LEU A 28 -4.70 10.84 -8.07
C LEU A 28 -5.84 11.40 -8.92
N GLN A 29 -5.50 11.87 -10.12
CA GLN A 29 -6.46 12.26 -11.13
C GLN A 29 -7.12 11.02 -11.75
N PRO A 30 -8.31 11.17 -12.37
CA PRO A 30 -8.97 10.08 -13.08
C PRO A 30 -8.03 9.38 -14.07
N GLY A 31 -7.94 8.05 -13.98
CA GLY A 31 -7.10 7.20 -14.84
C GLY A 31 -5.65 7.01 -14.37
N GLU A 32 -5.15 7.78 -13.41
CA GLU A 32 -3.77 7.61 -12.90
C GLU A 32 -3.61 6.36 -12.01
N PHE A 33 -4.71 5.88 -11.42
CA PHE A 33 -4.72 4.69 -10.57
C PHE A 33 -4.50 3.41 -11.38
N GLU A 34 -5.09 3.34 -12.58
CA GLU A 34 -4.97 2.25 -13.54
C GLU A 34 -3.81 2.39 -14.51
N ALA A 35 -3.21 3.60 -14.62
CA ALA A 35 -2.16 3.89 -15.57
C ALA A 35 -1.00 2.90 -15.50
N GLN A 36 -0.52 2.47 -16.67
CA GLN A 36 0.56 1.50 -16.79
C GLN A 36 1.88 2.08 -16.26
N ARG A 37 2.60 1.29 -15.46
CA ARG A 37 3.91 1.63 -14.89
C ARG A 37 4.91 0.48 -15.08
N ILE A 38 6.20 0.80 -15.05
CA ILE A 38 7.27 -0.19 -15.05
C ILE A 38 7.46 -0.69 -13.62
N SER A 39 6.84 -1.81 -13.31
CA SER A 39 6.88 -2.47 -12.01
C SER A 39 6.42 -3.92 -12.13
N PHE A 40 6.64 -4.73 -11.08
CA PHE A 40 6.19 -6.12 -11.05
C PHE A 40 4.67 -6.25 -11.23
N PHE A 41 3.90 -5.41 -10.52
CA PHE A 41 2.48 -5.19 -10.78
C PHE A 41 2.35 -3.90 -11.60
N PRO A 42 1.93 -3.95 -12.87
CA PRO A 42 2.12 -2.84 -13.82
C PRO A 42 1.14 -1.67 -13.64
N SER A 43 0.56 -1.48 -12.45
CA SER A 43 -0.20 -0.28 -12.05
C SER A 43 -0.33 -0.19 -10.53
N ILE A 44 -0.72 0.99 -10.01
CA ILE A 44 -1.02 1.17 -8.58
C ILE A 44 -2.22 0.27 -8.20
N LYS A 45 -3.25 0.20 -9.05
CA LYS A 45 -4.39 -0.71 -8.88
C LYS A 45 -3.98 -2.17 -8.76
N ALA A 46 -3.13 -2.67 -9.66
CA ALA A 46 -2.66 -4.05 -9.62
C ALA A 46 -1.84 -4.32 -8.36
N THR A 47 -1.05 -3.34 -7.91
CA THR A 47 -0.27 -3.45 -6.66
C THR A 47 -1.19 -3.52 -5.44
N LEU A 48 -2.19 -2.64 -5.33
CA LEU A 48 -3.13 -2.64 -4.21
C LEU A 48 -3.98 -3.90 -4.16
N ASN A 49 -4.45 -4.40 -5.32
CA ASN A 49 -5.21 -5.65 -5.40
C ASN A 49 -4.40 -6.89 -5.04
N HIS A 50 -3.07 -6.82 -5.02
CA HIS A 50 -2.21 -7.92 -4.60
C HIS A 50 -2.03 -7.98 -3.08
N ILE A 51 -1.99 -6.82 -2.42
CA ILE A 51 -1.71 -6.70 -0.98
C ILE A 51 -2.98 -6.66 -0.12
N LEU A 52 -4.17 -6.65 -0.74
CA LEU A 52 -5.49 -6.63 -0.12
C LEU A 52 -6.28 -7.90 -0.47
#